data_AF-A0A9D8RAH6-F1
#
_entry.id   AF-A0A9D8RAH6-F1
#
_cell.length_a   1.000
_cell.length_b   1.000
_cell.length_c   1.000
_cell.angle_alpha   90.00
_cell.angle_beta   90.00
_cell.angle_gamma   90.00
#
_symmetry.space_group_name_H-M   'P 1'
#
loop_
_entity.id
_entity.type
_entity.pdbx_description
1 polymer ?
#
loop_
_entity_poly.entity_id
_entity_poly.type
_entity_poly.pdbx_seq_one_letter_code
_entity_poly.pdbx_strand_id
1 'polypeptide(L)'
;MMKEKVRKEQIVVRITGVDRPGLTASVMSILAKYDAMILDIGQADIHNSLSLGVMFRIDENNSGHVMKELLFKATELGVNIGFSPIGDDEYEEWVNRQGKNRYILTIIGRHLEARQIEAATTVIAEQGFNIDSIRRLTGRLSIRNPRKNARACIEFSLRGNAKDRDAMQASLMQLSHTMEMDFSFQEDNMFRRMRRLICFDMDSTLIQTECIDELAMRAGVGDKVKEITARAMRGEIDFKQSFTERVALLKGLDVSVMKEIAENLPITEGADRLMSVLKRCGYKIAILSGGFTFFGEYLQKRW
;
A
#
# COMPACT_ATOMS: atom_id res chain seq x y z
N MET A 1 -34.62 31.96 -36.24
CA MET A 1 -33.67 30.90 -36.64
C MET A 1 -33.26 30.14 -35.40
N MET A 2 -33.86 28.96 -35.16
CA MET A 2 -33.32 28.02 -34.18
C MET A 2 -31.99 27.51 -34.75
N LYS A 3 -30.87 27.72 -34.06
CA LYS A 3 -29.62 27.05 -34.42
C LYS A 3 -29.91 25.54 -34.33
N GLU A 4 -29.77 24.82 -35.45
CA GLU A 4 -29.73 23.36 -35.41
C GLU A 4 -28.71 22.96 -34.36
N LYS A 5 -29.17 22.21 -33.36
CA LYS A 5 -28.32 21.73 -32.28
C LYS A 5 -27.42 20.67 -32.92
N VAL A 6 -26.19 21.06 -33.27
CA VAL A 6 -25.18 20.14 -33.80
C VAL A 6 -25.07 18.98 -32.83
N ARG A 7 -25.27 17.76 -33.34
CA ARG A 7 -25.23 16.57 -32.50
C ARG A 7 -23.78 16.35 -32.07
N LYS A 8 -23.61 16.04 -30.79
CA LYS A 8 -22.30 15.75 -30.20
C LYS A 8 -22.16 14.26 -29.98
N GLU A 9 -20.94 13.77 -30.12
CA GLU A 9 -20.59 12.38 -29.85
C GLU A 9 -19.34 12.28 -28.97
N GLN A 10 -19.21 11.16 -28.28
CA GLN A 10 -18.13 10.85 -27.37
C GLN A 10 -17.26 9.75 -27.96
N ILE A 11 -15.96 9.97 -27.94
CA ILE A 11 -14.98 9.03 -28.48
C ILE A 11 -13.88 8.81 -27.44
N VAL A 12 -13.55 7.53 -27.22
CA VAL A 12 -12.34 7.14 -26.49
C VAL A 12 -11.24 6.85 -27.48
N VAL A 13 -10.16 7.61 -27.34
CA VAL A 13 -8.89 7.37 -28.01
C VAL A 13 -7.96 6.61 -27.07
N ARG A 14 -7.41 5.51 -27.56
CA ARG A 14 -6.38 4.72 -26.87
C ARG A 14 -5.10 4.76 -27.69
N ILE A 15 -4.05 5.32 -27.14
CA ILE A 15 -2.73 5.40 -27.77
C ILE A 15 -1.77 4.51 -26.97
N THR A 16 -1.11 3.58 -27.66
CA THR A 16 -0.15 2.67 -27.05
C THR A 16 1.16 2.60 -27.84
N GLY A 17 2.30 2.59 -27.17
CA GLY A 17 3.60 2.51 -27.84
C GLY A 17 4.76 2.94 -26.96
N VAL A 18 5.93 3.12 -27.55
CA VAL A 18 7.11 3.62 -26.82
C VAL A 18 6.86 5.06 -26.38
N ASP A 19 7.11 5.36 -25.10
CA ASP A 19 6.95 6.73 -24.60
C ASP A 19 7.85 7.71 -25.35
N ARG A 20 7.29 8.87 -25.70
CA ARG A 20 7.99 9.95 -26.39
C ARG A 20 7.62 11.30 -25.80
N PRO A 21 8.62 12.17 -25.53
CA PRO A 21 8.34 13.54 -25.12
C PRO A 21 7.41 14.26 -26.11
N GLY A 22 6.39 14.93 -25.60
CA GLY A 22 5.48 15.74 -26.41
C GLY A 22 4.32 14.99 -27.09
N LEU A 23 4.15 13.68 -26.86
CA LEU A 23 2.98 12.95 -27.39
C LEU A 23 1.67 13.58 -26.90
N THR A 24 1.51 13.74 -25.59
CA THR A 24 0.29 14.31 -24.99
C THR A 24 0.02 15.71 -25.52
N ALA A 25 1.07 16.55 -25.66
CA ALA A 25 0.94 17.88 -26.24
C ALA A 25 0.47 17.85 -27.70
N SER A 26 1.00 16.91 -28.51
CA SER A 26 0.62 16.74 -29.92
C SER A 26 -0.85 16.33 -30.07
N VAL A 27 -1.29 15.36 -29.25
CA VAL A 27 -2.68 14.88 -29.23
C VAL A 27 -3.63 16.01 -28.80
N MET A 28 -3.31 16.71 -27.71
CA MET A 28 -4.13 17.81 -27.21
C MET A 28 -4.18 18.99 -28.19
N SER A 29 -3.09 19.27 -28.92
CA SER A 29 -3.08 20.33 -29.94
C SER A 29 -4.05 20.03 -31.08
N ILE A 30 -4.17 18.77 -31.51
CA ILE A 30 -5.13 18.36 -32.53
C ILE A 30 -6.56 18.47 -31.97
N LEU A 31 -6.81 17.95 -30.78
CA LEU A 31 -8.13 18.03 -30.13
C LEU A 31 -8.58 19.49 -29.93
N ALA A 32 -7.68 20.38 -29.51
CA ALA A 32 -7.95 21.80 -29.30
C ALA A 32 -8.30 22.54 -30.60
N LYS A 33 -7.69 22.16 -31.74
CA LYS A 33 -7.98 22.77 -33.07
C LYS A 33 -9.45 22.61 -33.49
N TYR A 34 -10.13 21.60 -32.95
CA TYR A 34 -11.52 21.27 -33.28
C TYR A 34 -12.47 21.44 -32.09
N ASP A 35 -12.09 22.22 -31.08
CA ASP A 35 -12.90 22.53 -29.89
C ASP A 35 -13.44 21.28 -29.16
N ALA A 36 -12.65 20.19 -29.15
CA ALA A 36 -13.02 18.97 -28.44
C ALA A 36 -13.01 19.19 -26.92
N MET A 37 -14.08 18.78 -26.25
CA MET A 37 -14.18 18.83 -24.79
C MET A 37 -13.64 17.53 -24.19
N ILE A 38 -12.62 17.60 -23.34
CA ILE A 38 -12.13 16.41 -22.62
C ILE A 38 -13.13 16.03 -21.52
N LEU A 39 -13.58 14.77 -21.53
CA LEU A 39 -14.44 14.18 -20.51
C LEU A 39 -13.64 13.41 -19.45
N ASP A 40 -12.60 12.70 -19.87
CA ASP A 40 -11.68 11.99 -18.99
C ASP A 40 -10.32 11.80 -19.69
N ILE A 41 -9.25 11.72 -18.90
CA ILE A 41 -7.90 11.48 -19.41
C ILE A 41 -7.08 10.68 -18.40
N GLY A 42 -6.43 9.63 -18.88
CA GLY A 42 -5.57 8.77 -18.07
C GLY A 42 -4.33 8.37 -18.84
N GLN A 43 -3.18 8.40 -18.17
CA GLN A 43 -1.91 7.95 -18.73
C GLN A 43 -1.23 7.00 -17.77
N ALA A 44 -0.71 5.89 -18.30
CA ALA A 44 0.17 4.98 -17.59
C ALA A 44 1.39 4.67 -18.44
N ASP A 45 2.57 4.66 -17.82
CA ASP A 45 3.79 4.14 -18.44
C ASP A 45 4.19 2.86 -17.68
N ILE A 46 4.19 1.74 -18.40
CA ILE A 46 4.57 0.44 -17.88
C ILE A 46 5.74 -0.06 -18.74
N HIS A 47 6.93 -0.16 -18.15
CA HIS A 47 8.14 -0.66 -18.82
C HIS A 47 8.53 0.15 -20.08
N ASN A 48 8.38 1.47 -20.07
CA ASN A 48 8.60 2.38 -21.20
C ASN A 48 7.57 2.20 -22.34
N SER A 49 6.50 1.46 -22.06
CA SER A 49 5.33 1.35 -22.93
C SER A 49 4.25 2.25 -22.37
N LEU A 50 4.03 3.35 -23.07
CA LEU A 50 2.98 4.29 -22.77
C LEU A 50 1.61 3.72 -23.18
N SER A 51 0.63 3.94 -22.32
CA SER A 51 -0.80 3.80 -22.61
C SER A 51 -1.48 5.10 -22.21
N LEU A 52 -1.98 5.84 -23.20
CA LEU A 52 -2.73 7.08 -23.03
C LEU A 52 -4.18 6.85 -23.47
N GLY A 53 -5.11 7.00 -22.54
CA GLY A 53 -6.55 7.02 -22.80
C GLY A 53 -7.07 8.45 -22.72
N VAL A 54 -7.75 8.91 -23.77
CA VAL A 54 -8.42 10.22 -23.78
C VAL A 54 -9.86 10.00 -24.20
N MET A 55 -10.81 10.36 -23.33
CA MET A 55 -12.22 10.43 -23.66
C MET A 55 -12.58 11.88 -23.94
N PHE A 56 -13.12 12.17 -25.12
CA PHE A 56 -13.52 13.52 -25.48
C PHE A 56 -14.90 13.53 -26.15
N ARG A 57 -15.57 14.68 -26.05
CA ARG A 57 -16.84 14.99 -26.70
C ARG A 57 -16.63 16.04 -27.77
N ILE A 58 -17.12 15.79 -28.97
CA ILE A 58 -16.96 16.68 -30.13
C ILE A 58 -18.24 16.73 -30.95
N ASP A 59 -18.36 17.77 -31.78
CA ASP A 59 -19.38 17.88 -32.81
C ASP A 59 -19.18 16.80 -33.88
N GLU A 60 -20.26 16.11 -34.27
CA GLU A 60 -20.23 14.99 -35.24
C GLU A 60 -19.59 15.37 -36.58
N ASN A 61 -19.72 16.63 -36.99
CA ASN A 61 -19.15 17.14 -38.24
C ASN A 61 -17.61 17.17 -38.23
N ASN A 62 -16.99 17.22 -37.04
CA ASN A 62 -15.54 17.37 -36.87
C ASN A 62 -14.84 16.07 -36.46
N SER A 63 -15.57 15.06 -35.98
CA SER A 63 -14.97 13.85 -35.42
C SER A 63 -14.10 13.08 -36.41
N GLY A 64 -14.58 12.89 -37.65
CA GLY A 64 -13.83 12.21 -38.70
C GLY A 64 -12.53 12.93 -39.04
N HIS A 65 -12.51 14.26 -39.01
CA HIS A 65 -11.31 15.07 -39.23
C HIS A 65 -10.31 14.89 -38.09
N VAL A 66 -10.77 14.96 -36.83
CA VAL A 66 -9.94 14.73 -35.65
C VAL A 66 -9.33 13.34 -35.65
N MET A 67 -10.14 12.30 -35.90
CA MET A 67 -9.66 10.92 -35.94
C MET A 67 -8.58 10.73 -37.01
N LYS A 68 -8.77 11.33 -38.19
CA LYS A 68 -7.79 11.31 -39.27
C LYS A 68 -6.48 11.99 -38.88
N GLU A 69 -6.52 13.20 -38.32
CA GLU A 69 -5.30 13.91 -37.90
C GLU A 69 -4.57 13.16 -36.77
N LEU A 70 -5.31 12.60 -35.81
CA LEU A 70 -4.74 11.78 -34.74
C LEU A 70 -4.09 10.50 -35.28
N LEU A 71 -4.69 9.84 -36.29
CA LEU A 71 -4.11 8.67 -36.98
C LEU A 71 -2.76 9.02 -37.62
N PHE A 72 -2.71 10.10 -38.41
CA PHE A 72 -1.46 10.55 -39.02
C PHE A 72 -0.39 10.85 -37.97
N LYS A 73 -0.77 11.55 -36.89
CA LYS A 73 0.18 11.90 -35.85
C LYS A 73 0.68 10.67 -35.08
N ALA A 74 -0.19 9.70 -34.82
CA ALA A 74 0.19 8.43 -34.20
C ALA A 74 1.19 7.66 -35.06
N THR A 75 0.96 7.58 -36.38
CA THR A 75 1.90 6.95 -37.32
C THR A 75 3.25 7.68 -37.37
N GLU A 76 3.25 9.02 -37.43
CA GLU A 76 4.49 9.83 -37.38
C GLU A 76 5.31 9.57 -36.11
N LEU A 77 4.62 9.42 -34.98
CA LEU A 77 5.23 9.14 -33.68
C LEU A 77 5.55 7.67 -33.45
N GLY A 78 5.18 6.77 -34.37
CA GLY A 78 5.39 5.34 -34.27
C GLY A 78 4.63 4.70 -33.10
N VAL A 79 3.45 5.23 -32.77
CA VAL A 79 2.55 4.69 -31.75
C VAL A 79 1.29 4.12 -32.38
N ASN A 80 0.69 3.13 -31.74
CA ASN A 80 -0.59 2.59 -32.14
C ASN A 80 -1.70 3.47 -31.59
N ILE A 81 -2.78 3.63 -32.35
CA ILE A 81 -3.96 4.36 -31.93
C ILE A 81 -5.22 3.56 -32.26
N GLY A 82 -6.17 3.55 -31.34
CA GLY A 82 -7.49 2.96 -31.50
C GLY A 82 -8.56 3.94 -31.06
N PHE A 83 -9.72 3.88 -31.72
CA PHE A 83 -10.89 4.71 -31.44
C PHE A 83 -12.05 3.82 -31.06
N SER A 84 -12.86 4.26 -30.11
CA SER A 84 -14.09 3.58 -29.73
C SER A 84 -15.16 4.63 -29.43
N PRO A 85 -16.25 4.69 -30.21
CA PRO A 85 -17.37 5.56 -29.89
C PRO A 85 -18.07 5.04 -28.63
N ILE A 86 -18.58 5.96 -27.81
CA ILE A 86 -19.36 5.66 -26.61
C ILE A 86 -20.71 6.37 -26.73
N GLY A 87 -21.80 5.64 -26.51
CA GLY A 87 -23.14 6.22 -26.48
C GLY A 87 -23.39 7.04 -25.21
N ASP A 88 -24.31 8.00 -25.27
CA ASP A 88 -24.67 8.84 -24.11
C ASP A 88 -25.04 7.98 -22.88
N ASP A 89 -25.87 6.93 -23.06
CA ASP A 89 -26.30 6.05 -21.96
C ASP A 89 -25.13 5.25 -21.34
N GLU A 90 -24.21 4.76 -22.16
CA GLU A 90 -23.01 4.04 -21.70
C GLU A 90 -22.08 4.96 -20.91
N TYR A 91 -21.94 6.21 -21.35
CA TYR A 91 -21.20 7.23 -20.63
C TYR A 91 -21.84 7.53 -19.26
N GLU A 92 -23.16 7.74 -19.21
CA GLU A 92 -23.89 7.98 -17.96
C GLU A 92 -23.79 6.78 -17.00
N GLU A 93 -23.85 5.55 -17.49
CA GLU A 93 -23.58 4.37 -16.67
C GLU A 93 -22.18 4.39 -16.05
N TRP A 94 -21.16 4.74 -16.83
CA TRP A 94 -19.78 4.85 -16.35
C TRP A 94 -19.62 5.95 -15.29
N VAL A 95 -20.25 7.11 -15.49
CA VAL A 95 -20.28 8.21 -14.51
C VAL A 95 -20.92 7.74 -13.20
N ASN A 96 -22.06 7.05 -13.28
CA ASN A 96 -22.77 6.53 -12.10
C ASN A 96 -21.98 5.45 -11.33
N ARG A 97 -21.06 4.73 -11.99
CA ARG A 97 -20.14 3.78 -11.33
C ARG A 97 -19.03 4.44 -10.50
N GLN A 98 -18.86 5.76 -10.57
CA GLN A 98 -17.87 6.48 -9.75
C GLN A 98 -18.13 6.36 -8.23
N GLY A 99 -19.34 5.97 -7.82
CA GLY A 99 -19.72 5.79 -6.40
C GLY A 99 -19.33 4.45 -5.75
N LYS A 100 -18.71 3.50 -6.46
CA LYS A 100 -18.26 2.24 -5.82
C LYS A 100 -17.09 2.49 -4.89
N ASN A 101 -17.12 1.85 -3.72
CA ASN A 101 -16.05 1.94 -2.74
C ASN A 101 -14.71 1.48 -3.35
N ARG A 102 -13.64 2.17 -2.95
CA ARG A 102 -12.27 1.87 -3.35
C ARG A 102 -11.54 1.27 -2.17
N TYR A 103 -10.77 0.23 -2.44
CA TYR A 103 -9.96 -0.46 -1.46
C TYR A 103 -8.54 -0.63 -1.99
N ILE A 104 -7.58 -0.72 -1.07
CA ILE A 104 -6.22 -1.12 -1.36
C ILE A 104 -5.97 -2.48 -0.72
N LEU A 105 -5.53 -3.44 -1.54
CA LEU A 105 -4.86 -4.65 -1.06
C LEU A 105 -3.36 -4.49 -1.27
N THR A 106 -2.59 -4.51 -0.19
CA THR A 106 -1.12 -4.57 -0.24
C THR A 106 -0.69 -6.00 0.05
N ILE A 107 0.20 -6.53 -0.77
CA ILE A 107 0.86 -7.82 -0.56
C ILE A 107 2.34 -7.54 -0.33
N ILE A 108 2.91 -8.12 0.73
CA ILE A 108 4.34 -8.03 1.03
C ILE A 108 4.90 -9.42 1.32
N GLY A 109 6.10 -9.68 0.79
CA GLY A 109 6.84 -10.92 1.04
C GLY A 109 8.32 -10.73 0.77
N ARG A 110 9.11 -11.78 1.04
CA ARG A 110 10.54 -11.79 0.67
C ARG A 110 10.71 -11.76 -0.85
N HIS A 111 9.94 -12.60 -1.54
CA HIS A 111 9.70 -12.57 -2.97
C HIS A 111 8.20 -12.72 -3.24
N LEU A 112 7.79 -12.43 -4.48
CA LEU A 112 6.41 -12.65 -4.93
C LEU A 112 6.45 -13.49 -6.20
N GLU A 113 5.86 -14.68 -6.11
CA GLU A 113 5.70 -15.65 -7.17
C GLU A 113 4.33 -15.53 -7.82
N ALA A 114 4.18 -16.05 -9.05
CA ALA A 114 2.91 -16.01 -9.77
C ALA A 114 1.77 -16.68 -8.99
N ARG A 115 2.02 -17.85 -8.38
CA ARG A 115 1.02 -18.57 -7.55
C ARG A 115 0.53 -17.75 -6.35
N GLN A 116 1.41 -16.93 -5.77
CA GLN A 116 1.07 -16.10 -4.62
C GLN A 116 0.11 -14.98 -5.02
N ILE A 117 0.40 -14.35 -6.18
CA ILE A 117 -0.45 -13.31 -6.75
C ILE A 117 -1.79 -13.90 -7.19
N GLU A 118 -1.77 -15.03 -7.89
CA GLU A 118 -2.96 -15.72 -8.38
C GLU A 118 -3.91 -16.05 -7.22
N ALA A 119 -3.44 -16.71 -6.17
CA ALA A 119 -4.24 -17.02 -4.98
C ALA A 119 -4.89 -15.78 -4.35
N ALA A 120 -4.14 -14.69 -4.19
CA ALA A 120 -4.68 -13.44 -3.64
C ALA A 120 -5.72 -12.79 -4.57
N THR A 121 -5.48 -12.81 -5.88
CA THR A 121 -6.40 -12.24 -6.88
C THR A 121 -7.67 -13.07 -7.06
N THR A 122 -7.60 -14.39 -6.86
CA THR A 122 -8.77 -15.27 -6.87
C THR A 122 -9.70 -14.94 -5.71
N VAL A 123 -9.16 -14.79 -4.50
CA VAL A 123 -9.94 -14.42 -3.31
C VAL A 123 -10.69 -13.10 -3.51
N ILE A 124 -10.03 -12.06 -4.02
CA ILE A 124 -10.71 -10.76 -4.25
C ILE A 124 -11.69 -10.81 -5.43
N ALA A 125 -11.43 -11.61 -6.46
CA ALA A 125 -12.33 -11.78 -7.59
C ALA A 125 -13.63 -12.49 -7.20
N GLU A 126 -13.57 -13.53 -6.37
CA GLU A 126 -14.75 -14.24 -5.84
C GLU A 126 -15.67 -13.31 -5.04
N GLN A 127 -15.07 -12.34 -4.35
CA GLN A 127 -15.77 -11.29 -3.60
C GLN A 127 -16.36 -10.19 -4.50
N GLY A 128 -16.09 -10.21 -5.80
CA GLY A 128 -16.65 -9.27 -6.78
C GLY A 128 -15.87 -7.96 -6.92
N PHE A 129 -14.62 -7.90 -6.46
CA PHE A 129 -13.75 -6.76 -6.70
C PHE A 129 -13.20 -6.77 -8.13
N ASN A 130 -13.15 -5.59 -8.74
CA ASN A 130 -12.34 -5.34 -9.92
C ASN A 130 -10.99 -4.74 -9.52
N ILE A 131 -9.92 -5.11 -10.24
CA ILE A 131 -8.60 -4.49 -10.07
C ILE A 131 -8.51 -3.30 -11.04
N ASP A 132 -8.45 -2.09 -10.52
CA ASP A 132 -8.30 -0.86 -11.30
C ASP A 132 -6.83 -0.63 -11.68
N SER A 133 -5.88 -0.94 -10.78
CA SER A 133 -4.44 -0.84 -11.07
C SER A 133 -3.60 -1.69 -10.12
N ILE A 134 -2.39 -2.03 -10.57
CA ILE A 134 -1.40 -2.75 -9.77
C ILE A 134 -0.10 -1.95 -9.79
N ARG A 135 0.48 -1.66 -8.62
CA ARG A 135 1.70 -0.88 -8.49
C ARG A 135 2.70 -1.60 -7.59
N ARG A 136 3.98 -1.62 -7.99
CA ARG A 136 5.07 -2.04 -7.10
C ARG A 136 5.47 -0.90 -6.16
N LEU A 137 5.53 -1.16 -4.87
CA LEU A 137 5.93 -0.19 -3.83
C LEU A 137 7.42 -0.29 -3.46
N THR A 138 8.06 -1.44 -3.70
CA THR A 138 9.49 -1.63 -3.45
C THR A 138 10.36 -1.44 -4.69
N GLY A 139 11.65 -1.20 -4.48
CA GLY A 139 12.64 -1.20 -5.56
C GLY A 139 12.70 -2.53 -6.31
N ARG A 140 13.24 -2.51 -7.53
CA ARG A 140 13.43 -3.71 -8.34
C ARG A 140 14.57 -4.56 -7.79
N LEU A 141 14.40 -5.88 -7.85
CA LEU A 141 15.45 -6.83 -7.49
C LEU A 141 16.49 -6.90 -8.60
N SER A 142 17.77 -6.77 -8.25
CA SER A 142 18.85 -7.05 -9.19
C SER A 142 19.07 -8.55 -9.26
N ILE A 143 19.05 -9.11 -10.46
CA ILE A 143 19.39 -10.51 -10.70
C ILE A 143 20.89 -10.76 -10.48
N ARG A 144 21.74 -9.76 -10.81
CA ARG A 144 23.20 -9.88 -10.68
C ARG A 144 23.70 -9.61 -9.26
N ASN A 145 23.05 -8.69 -8.55
CA ASN A 145 23.44 -8.27 -7.21
C ASN A 145 22.26 -8.41 -6.22
N PRO A 146 21.84 -9.65 -5.90
CA PRO A 146 20.72 -9.87 -5.00
C PRO A 146 21.06 -9.35 -3.60
N ARG A 147 20.18 -8.52 -3.05
CA ARG A 147 20.30 -8.05 -1.65
C ARG A 147 19.71 -9.11 -0.73
N LYS A 148 20.42 -9.45 0.36
CA LYS A 148 19.97 -10.46 1.34
C LYS A 148 18.60 -10.18 1.96
N ASN A 149 18.27 -8.90 2.20
CA ASN A 149 17.03 -8.50 2.90
C ASN A 149 16.05 -7.79 1.97
N ALA A 150 16.05 -8.15 0.69
CA ALA A 150 15.12 -7.55 -0.25
C ALA A 150 13.68 -8.01 0.05
N ARG A 151 12.72 -7.10 -0.15
CA ARG A 151 11.29 -7.38 0.00
C ARG A 151 10.59 -7.00 -1.29
N ALA A 152 9.62 -7.82 -1.68
CA ALA A 152 8.71 -7.53 -2.76
C ALA A 152 7.39 -7.06 -2.16
N CYS A 153 6.99 -5.85 -2.52
CA CYS A 153 5.70 -5.30 -2.11
C CYS A 153 4.98 -4.73 -3.32
N ILE A 154 3.74 -5.15 -3.49
CA ILE A 154 2.82 -4.69 -4.54
C ILE A 154 1.50 -4.26 -3.91
N GLU A 155 0.87 -3.29 -4.55
CA GLU A 155 -0.39 -2.68 -4.16
C GLU A 155 -1.39 -2.87 -5.29
N PHE A 156 -2.58 -3.34 -4.96
CA PHE A 156 -3.72 -3.45 -5.85
C PHE A 156 -4.73 -2.38 -5.46
N SER A 157 -5.10 -1.53 -6.41
CA SER A 157 -6.26 -0.66 -6.29
C SER A 157 -7.49 -1.44 -6.72
N LEU A 158 -8.42 -1.63 -5.80
CA LEU A 158 -9.63 -2.42 -5.98
C LEU A 158 -10.86 -1.53 -5.99
N ARG A 159 -11.83 -1.87 -6.83
CA ARG A 159 -13.14 -1.22 -6.88
C ARG A 159 -14.25 -2.24 -6.75
N GLY A 160 -15.20 -1.98 -5.86
CA GLY A 160 -16.31 -2.90 -5.59
C GLY A 160 -16.68 -2.92 -4.12
N ASN A 161 -17.56 -3.85 -3.76
CA ASN A 161 -17.92 -4.14 -2.38
C ASN A 161 -17.77 -5.64 -2.18
N ALA A 162 -17.13 -6.07 -1.10
CA ALA A 162 -17.03 -7.48 -0.75
C ALA A 162 -18.43 -8.04 -0.47
N LYS A 163 -18.71 -9.26 -0.96
CA LYS A 163 -19.93 -9.98 -0.61
C LYS A 163 -19.92 -10.40 0.86
N ASP A 164 -18.77 -10.91 1.31
CA ASP A 164 -18.51 -11.31 2.69
C ASP A 164 -17.07 -10.92 3.06
N ARG A 165 -16.96 -9.86 3.88
CA ARG A 165 -15.67 -9.31 4.28
C ARG A 165 -14.94 -10.22 5.27
N ASP A 166 -15.66 -10.89 6.16
CA ASP A 166 -15.07 -11.72 7.21
C ASP A 166 -14.51 -13.01 6.62
N ALA A 167 -15.25 -13.64 5.70
CA ALA A 167 -14.77 -14.79 4.94
C ALA A 167 -13.53 -14.43 4.11
N MET A 168 -13.55 -13.29 3.42
CA MET A 168 -12.40 -12.81 2.65
C MET A 168 -11.16 -12.61 3.54
N GLN A 169 -11.34 -11.97 4.69
CA GLN A 169 -10.24 -11.74 5.64
C GLN A 169 -9.68 -13.06 6.18
N ALA A 170 -10.53 -14.03 6.49
CA ALA A 170 -10.12 -15.36 6.92
C ALA A 170 -9.31 -16.09 5.84
N SER A 171 -9.75 -16.04 4.58
CA SER A 171 -9.01 -16.62 3.45
C SER A 171 -7.65 -15.96 3.25
N LEU A 172 -7.56 -14.63 3.31
CA LEU A 172 -6.28 -13.92 3.21
C LEU A 172 -5.35 -14.26 4.37
N MET A 173 -5.87 -14.41 5.60
CA MET A 173 -5.08 -14.86 6.76
C MET A 173 -4.54 -16.29 6.57
N GLN A 174 -5.36 -17.20 6.04
CA GLN A 174 -4.92 -18.57 5.73
C GLN A 174 -3.82 -18.58 4.67
N LEU A 175 -3.95 -17.77 3.62
CA LEU A 175 -2.91 -17.61 2.59
C LEU A 175 -1.62 -17.06 3.20
N SER A 176 -1.72 -16.17 4.19
CA SER A 176 -0.53 -15.60 4.83
C SER A 176 0.33 -16.66 5.51
N HIS A 177 -0.30 -17.59 6.22
CA HIS A 177 0.40 -18.71 6.86
C HIS A 177 0.94 -19.75 5.88
N THR A 178 0.19 -20.04 4.81
CA THR A 178 0.54 -21.12 3.87
C THR A 178 1.54 -20.71 2.80
N MET A 179 1.65 -19.42 2.50
CA MET A 179 2.42 -18.91 1.37
C MET A 179 3.48 -17.87 1.75
N GLU A 180 3.77 -17.69 3.04
CA GLU A 180 4.82 -16.78 3.54
C GLU A 180 4.73 -15.34 2.98
N MET A 181 3.51 -14.80 2.91
CA MET A 181 3.26 -13.41 2.49
C MET A 181 2.26 -12.74 3.42
N ASP A 182 2.39 -11.44 3.64
CA ASP A 182 1.45 -10.69 4.46
C ASP A 182 0.54 -9.83 3.59
N PHE A 183 -0.68 -9.62 4.10
CA PHE A 183 -1.71 -8.85 3.44
C PHE A 183 -2.10 -7.65 4.28
N SER A 184 -2.39 -6.54 3.62
CA SER A 184 -3.10 -5.41 4.23
C SER A 184 -4.24 -4.99 3.32
N PHE A 185 -5.47 -5.14 3.81
CA PHE A 185 -6.67 -4.72 3.10
C PHE A 185 -7.29 -3.50 3.80
N GLN A 186 -7.43 -2.38 3.10
CA GLN A 186 -7.88 -1.12 3.68
C GLN A 186 -8.75 -0.35 2.69
N GLU A 187 -9.71 0.44 3.18
CA GLU A 187 -10.42 1.42 2.34
C GLU A 187 -9.45 2.49 1.82
N ASP A 188 -9.57 2.84 0.53
CA ASP A 188 -8.80 3.93 -0.08
C ASP A 188 -9.52 5.27 0.08
N ASN A 189 -9.58 5.73 1.33
CA ASN A 189 -10.19 7.00 1.67
C ASN A 189 -9.14 8.05 2.09
N MET A 190 -9.61 9.28 2.30
CA MET A 190 -8.78 10.40 2.77
C MET A 190 -8.06 10.09 4.09
N PHE A 191 -8.71 9.35 4.99
CA PHE A 191 -8.13 8.98 6.28
C PHE A 191 -6.90 8.08 6.14
N ARG A 192 -6.91 7.10 5.22
CA ARG A 192 -5.75 6.25 4.92
C ARG A 192 -4.50 7.07 4.57
N ARG A 193 -4.66 8.12 3.78
CA ARG A 193 -3.55 8.94 3.23
C ARG A 193 -3.06 10.02 4.20
N MET A 194 -3.87 10.36 5.20
CA MET A 194 -3.60 11.48 6.12
C MET A 194 -3.37 11.04 7.57
N ARG A 195 -2.95 9.79 7.80
CA ARG A 195 -2.51 9.39 9.15
C ARG A 195 -1.30 10.24 9.57
N ARG A 196 -1.32 10.73 10.81
CA ARG A 196 -0.26 11.60 11.38
C ARG A 196 0.15 11.20 12.81
N LEU A 197 -0.41 10.12 13.34
CA LEU A 197 -0.02 9.53 14.61
C LEU A 197 0.24 8.04 14.38
N ILE A 198 1.31 7.54 14.97
CA ILE A 198 1.60 6.11 15.04
C ILE A 198 2.10 5.79 16.45
N CYS A 199 1.54 4.73 17.02
CA CYS A 199 1.93 4.20 18.31
C CYS A 199 2.57 2.84 18.08
N PHE A 200 3.73 2.62 18.69
CA PHE A 200 4.41 1.33 18.67
C PHE A 200 4.39 0.73 20.07
N ASP A 201 4.22 -0.58 20.13
CA ASP A 201 4.71 -1.33 21.28
C ASP A 201 6.24 -1.29 21.31
N MET A 202 6.84 -1.53 22.47
CA MET A 202 8.29 -1.52 22.65
C MET A 202 8.88 -2.92 22.50
N ASP A 203 8.61 -3.78 23.47
CA ASP A 203 9.12 -5.14 23.55
C ASP A 203 8.60 -5.96 22.36
N SER A 204 9.45 -6.81 21.80
CA SER A 204 9.14 -7.63 20.61
C SER A 204 8.63 -6.86 19.36
N THR A 205 8.72 -5.52 19.36
CA THR A 205 8.24 -4.65 18.28
C THR A 205 9.33 -3.68 17.82
N LEU A 206 9.75 -2.73 18.66
CA LEU A 206 10.87 -1.82 18.37
C LEU A 206 12.21 -2.43 18.74
N ILE A 207 12.19 -3.36 19.70
CA ILE A 207 13.33 -4.17 20.11
C ILE A 207 12.97 -5.66 19.98
N GLN A 208 13.98 -6.51 19.77
CA GLN A 208 13.82 -7.95 19.51
C GLN A 208 13.88 -8.81 20.80
N THR A 209 13.74 -8.18 21.96
CA THR A 209 13.81 -8.85 23.26
C THR A 209 12.74 -8.29 24.18
N GLU A 210 12.48 -9.00 25.28
CA GLU A 210 11.67 -8.57 26.40
C GLU A 210 12.60 -7.98 27.47
N CYS A 211 12.46 -6.69 27.78
CA CYS A 211 13.35 -6.03 28.74
C CYS A 211 13.36 -6.69 30.12
N ILE A 212 12.23 -7.28 30.54
CA ILE A 212 12.13 -7.97 31.83
C ILE A 212 12.91 -9.29 31.86
N ASP A 213 13.01 -9.99 30.73
CA ASP A 213 13.77 -11.23 30.63
C ASP A 213 15.27 -10.95 30.68
N GLU A 214 15.74 -9.88 30.02
CA GLU A 214 17.13 -9.42 30.11
C GLU A 214 17.55 -9.08 31.54
N LEU A 215 16.67 -8.42 32.30
CA LEU A 215 16.88 -8.11 33.72
C LEU A 215 16.90 -9.37 34.57
N ALA A 216 15.97 -10.29 34.33
CA ALA A 216 15.86 -11.54 35.08
C ALA A 216 17.09 -12.45 34.89
N MET A 217 17.63 -12.50 33.67
CA MET A 217 18.85 -13.24 33.37
C MET A 217 20.05 -12.71 34.17
N ARG A 218 20.22 -11.39 34.25
CA ARG A 218 21.30 -10.75 35.02
C ARG A 218 21.10 -10.85 36.53
N ALA A 219 19.86 -10.95 36.99
CA ALA A 219 19.53 -11.24 38.39
C ALA A 219 19.63 -12.74 38.75
N GLY A 220 19.92 -13.64 37.80
CA GLY A 220 19.98 -15.09 38.04
C GLY A 220 18.61 -15.73 38.33
N VAL A 221 17.51 -15.05 37.96
CA VAL A 221 16.12 -15.50 38.19
C VAL A 221 15.33 -15.71 36.90
N GLY A 222 16.02 -15.79 35.76
CA GLY A 222 15.42 -15.95 34.43
C GLY A 222 14.40 -17.09 34.33
N ASP A 223 14.73 -18.27 34.87
CA ASP A 223 13.82 -19.43 34.81
C ASP A 223 12.52 -19.21 35.58
N LYS A 224 12.59 -18.54 36.74
CA LYS A 224 11.41 -18.20 37.54
C LYS A 224 10.52 -17.18 36.84
N VAL A 225 11.13 -16.18 36.17
CA VAL A 225 10.39 -15.18 35.39
C VAL A 225 9.69 -15.84 34.20
N LYS A 226 10.36 -16.76 33.49
CA LYS A 226 9.76 -17.53 32.40
C LYS A 226 8.57 -18.37 32.88
N GLU A 227 8.67 -19.00 34.04
CA GLU A 227 7.56 -19.76 34.62
C GLU A 227 6.33 -18.88 34.88
N ILE A 228 6.52 -17.70 35.46
CA ILE A 228 5.44 -16.72 35.70
C ILE A 228 4.86 -16.20 34.39
N THR A 229 5.71 -15.90 33.39
CA THR A 229 5.25 -15.49 32.05
C THR A 229 4.39 -16.59 31.41
N ALA A 230 4.80 -17.85 31.51
CA ALA A 230 4.03 -18.98 30.98
C ALA A 230 2.67 -19.14 31.69
N ARG A 231 2.60 -18.95 33.01
CA ARG A 231 1.33 -18.92 33.78
C ARG A 231 0.41 -17.80 33.29
N ALA A 232 0.95 -16.61 33.04
CA ALA A 232 0.18 -15.47 32.53
C ALA A 232 -0.35 -15.73 31.11
N MET A 233 0.45 -16.31 30.21
CA MET A 233 0.03 -16.67 28.86
C MET A 233 -1.04 -17.77 28.84
N ARG A 234 -1.07 -18.66 29.84
CA ARG A 234 -2.16 -19.64 30.04
C ARG A 234 -3.42 -19.04 30.66
N GLY A 235 -3.41 -17.75 31.00
CA GLY A 235 -4.53 -17.07 31.63
C GLY A 235 -4.72 -17.41 33.11
N GLU A 236 -3.73 -18.03 33.76
CA GLU A 236 -3.82 -18.42 35.18
C GLU A 236 -3.67 -17.23 36.13
N ILE A 237 -2.98 -16.17 35.68
CA ILE A 237 -2.78 -14.92 36.42
C ILE A 237 -2.96 -13.75 35.46
N ASP A 238 -3.46 -12.63 35.98
CA ASP A 238 -3.64 -11.42 35.16
C ASP A 238 -2.30 -10.72 34.87
N PHE A 239 -2.30 -9.76 33.93
CA PHE A 239 -1.10 -9.01 33.56
C PHE A 239 -0.45 -8.31 34.75
N LYS A 240 -1.24 -7.69 35.63
CA LYS A 240 -0.75 -6.89 36.76
C LYS A 240 -0.11 -7.78 37.82
N GLN A 241 -0.73 -8.92 38.12
CA GLN A 241 -0.22 -9.96 39.01
C GLN A 241 1.09 -10.53 38.45
N SER A 242 1.08 -10.96 37.20
CA SER A 242 2.28 -11.46 36.51
C SER A 242 3.42 -10.45 36.53
N PHE A 243 3.14 -9.19 36.22
CA PHE A 243 4.15 -8.14 36.23
C PHE A 243 4.70 -7.90 37.65
N THR A 244 3.82 -7.86 38.66
CA THR A 244 4.23 -7.67 40.06
C THR A 244 5.11 -8.82 40.56
N GLU A 245 4.73 -10.07 40.28
CA GLU A 245 5.52 -11.26 40.66
C GLU A 245 6.89 -11.26 39.98
N ARG A 246 6.96 -10.98 38.67
CA ARG A 246 8.23 -10.95 37.92
C ARG A 246 9.15 -9.84 38.40
N VAL A 247 8.62 -8.63 38.62
CA VAL A 247 9.41 -7.49 39.11
C VAL A 247 9.91 -7.73 40.54
N ALA A 248 9.13 -8.37 41.40
CA ALA A 248 9.55 -8.69 42.77
C ALA A 248 10.80 -9.58 42.82
N LEU A 249 10.99 -10.46 41.83
CA LEU A 249 12.18 -11.32 41.72
C LEU A 249 13.46 -10.54 41.39
N LEU A 250 13.34 -9.31 40.89
CA LEU A 250 14.48 -8.45 40.57
C LEU A 250 15.01 -7.69 41.81
N LYS A 251 14.45 -7.93 43.00
CA LYS A 251 14.85 -7.25 44.24
C LYS A 251 16.34 -7.47 44.53
N GLY A 252 17.07 -6.37 44.65
CA GLY A 252 18.51 -6.37 44.93
C GLY A 252 19.40 -6.28 43.68
N LEU A 253 18.81 -6.26 42.47
CA LEU A 253 19.56 -5.99 41.25
C LEU A 253 20.03 -4.53 41.20
N ASP A 254 21.29 -4.31 40.85
CA ASP A 254 21.85 -2.97 40.72
C ASP A 254 21.25 -2.23 39.52
N VAL A 255 20.94 -0.94 39.69
CA VAL A 255 20.33 -0.11 38.65
C VAL A 255 21.26 0.09 37.44
N SER A 256 22.58 -0.01 37.61
CA SER A 256 23.56 0.08 36.53
C SER A 256 23.29 -0.94 35.42
N VAL A 257 22.69 -2.07 35.79
CA VAL A 257 22.31 -3.15 34.88
C VAL A 257 21.31 -2.68 33.83
N MET A 258 20.35 -1.82 34.20
CA MET A 258 19.38 -1.27 33.24
C MET A 258 20.09 -0.45 32.14
N LYS A 259 21.12 0.31 32.51
CA LYS A 259 21.91 1.10 31.57
C LYS A 259 22.67 0.21 30.59
N GLU A 260 23.33 -0.83 31.09
CA GLU A 260 24.05 -1.80 30.26
C GLU A 260 23.13 -2.49 29.24
N ILE A 261 21.92 -2.90 29.67
CA ILE A 261 20.93 -3.48 28.77
C ILE A 261 20.51 -2.46 27.70
N ALA A 262 20.18 -1.23 28.11
CA ALA A 262 19.71 -0.18 27.21
C ALA A 262 20.72 0.14 26.09
N GLU A 263 22.02 0.19 26.43
CA GLU A 263 23.10 0.43 25.46
C GLU A 263 23.27 -0.69 24.43
N ASN A 264 22.84 -1.91 24.76
CA ASN A 264 22.99 -3.11 23.94
C ASN A 264 21.66 -3.69 23.42
N LEU A 265 20.56 -2.92 23.47
CA LEU A 265 19.25 -3.40 23.02
C LEU A 265 19.29 -3.81 21.53
N PRO A 266 18.82 -5.02 21.19
CA PRO A 266 18.72 -5.46 19.81
C PRO A 266 17.55 -4.74 19.13
N ILE A 267 17.83 -3.63 18.45
CA ILE A 267 16.83 -2.85 17.72
C ILE A 267 16.28 -3.67 16.54
N THR A 268 14.95 -3.67 16.37
CA THR A 268 14.29 -4.36 15.26
C THR A 268 14.79 -3.85 13.91
N GLU A 269 15.08 -4.78 13.00
CA GLU A 269 15.58 -4.47 11.67
C GLU A 269 14.68 -3.45 10.95
N GLY A 270 15.28 -2.32 10.54
CA GLY A 270 14.59 -1.28 9.81
C GLY A 270 13.87 -0.24 10.69
N ALA A 271 13.83 -0.40 12.02
CA ALA A 271 13.21 0.56 12.94
C ALA A 271 13.84 1.97 12.80
N ASP A 272 15.17 2.08 12.78
CA ASP A 272 15.85 3.38 12.61
C ASP A 272 15.44 4.09 11.30
N ARG A 273 15.33 3.33 10.20
CA ARG A 273 14.87 3.85 8.91
C ARG A 273 13.39 4.25 8.98
N LEU A 274 12.54 3.42 9.59
CA LEU A 274 11.11 3.68 9.76
C LEU A 274 10.89 4.99 10.53
N MET A 275 11.57 5.17 11.67
CA MET A 275 11.49 6.37 12.49
C MET A 275 11.92 7.63 11.72
N SER A 276 13.03 7.53 10.97
CA SER A 276 13.50 8.62 10.11
C SER A 276 12.48 9.03 9.05
N VAL A 277 11.86 8.06 8.37
CA VAL A 277 10.84 8.31 7.34
C VAL A 277 9.57 8.89 7.96
N LEU A 278 9.09 8.34 9.07
CA LEU A 278 7.88 8.80 9.75
C LEU A 278 8.00 10.27 10.18
N LYS A 279 9.15 10.66 10.74
CA LYS A 279 9.43 12.06 11.11
C LYS A 279 9.44 12.99 9.91
N ARG A 280 10.08 12.59 8.82
CA ARG A 280 10.08 13.36 7.56
C ARG A 280 8.66 13.53 7.00
N CYS A 281 7.81 12.53 7.18
CA CYS A 281 6.40 12.57 6.80
C CYS A 281 5.51 13.34 7.80
N GLY A 282 6.07 13.89 8.88
CA GLY A 282 5.34 14.68 9.87
C GLY A 282 4.49 13.87 10.85
N TYR A 283 4.80 12.59 11.07
CA TYR A 283 4.12 11.79 12.08
C TYR A 283 4.54 12.19 13.50
N LYS A 284 3.57 12.21 14.40
CA LYS A 284 3.79 12.04 15.84
C LYS A 284 3.99 10.55 16.10
N ILE A 285 5.03 10.23 16.87
CA ILE A 285 5.42 8.86 17.19
C ILE A 285 5.30 8.71 18.70
N ALA A 286 4.59 7.66 19.14
CA ALA A 286 4.45 7.31 20.54
C ALA A 286 4.92 5.86 20.76
N ILE A 287 5.46 5.60 21.94
CA ILE A 287 5.76 4.26 22.44
C ILE A 287 4.74 3.98 23.54
N LEU A 288 3.99 2.89 23.41
CA LEU A 288 3.05 2.40 24.41
C LEU A 288 3.55 1.04 24.87
N SER A 289 4.10 0.96 26.07
CA SER A 289 4.71 -0.26 26.60
C SER A 289 4.19 -0.58 27.98
N GLY A 290 4.04 -1.88 28.27
CA GLY A 290 3.81 -2.41 29.63
C GLY A 290 5.11 -2.65 30.41
N GLY A 291 6.27 -2.35 29.82
CA GLY A 291 7.59 -2.50 30.41
C GLY A 291 8.00 -1.31 31.29
N PHE A 292 9.31 -1.11 31.43
CA PHE A 292 9.86 -0.09 32.33
C PHE A 292 10.02 1.26 31.61
N THR A 293 9.57 2.34 32.26
CA THR A 293 9.68 3.72 31.76
C THR A 293 11.10 4.09 31.32
N PHE A 294 12.12 3.61 32.03
CA PHE A 294 13.52 3.85 31.72
C PHE A 294 13.89 3.45 30.27
N PHE A 295 13.49 2.27 29.81
CA PHE A 295 13.80 1.81 28.44
C PHE A 295 12.97 2.57 27.40
N GLY A 296 11.71 2.88 27.71
CA GLY A 296 10.86 3.71 26.86
C GLY A 296 11.45 5.10 26.62
N GLU A 297 11.88 5.79 27.69
CA GLU A 297 12.56 7.09 27.60
C GLU A 297 13.90 7.01 26.88
N TYR A 298 14.64 5.91 27.07
CA TYR A 298 15.90 5.68 26.37
C TYR A 298 15.69 5.58 24.86
N LEU A 299 14.72 4.77 24.41
CA LEU A 299 14.37 4.66 22.99
C LEU A 299 13.76 5.96 22.43
N GLN A 300 12.98 6.68 23.23
CA GLN A 300 12.48 8.01 22.86
C GLN A 300 13.64 8.98 22.59
N LYS A 301 14.69 8.99 23.42
CA LYS A 301 15.87 9.84 23.21
C LYS A 301 16.70 9.44 22.00
N ARG A 302 16.73 8.15 21.65
CA ARG A 302 17.41 7.64 20.44
C ARG A 302 16.79 8.23 19.17
N TRP A 303 15.47 8.39 19.14
CA TRP A 303 14.73 8.95 18.03
C TRP A 303 14.10 10.28 18.43
#